data_AF-A0A5R9A3C5-F1
#
_entry.id   AF-A0A5R9A3C5-F1
#
_cell.length_a   1.000
_cell.length_b   1.000
_cell.length_c   1.000
_cell.angle_alpha   90.00
_cell.angle_beta   90.00
_cell.angle_gamma   90.00
#
_symmetry.space_group_name_H-M   'P 1'
#
loop_
_entity.id
_entity.type
_entity.pdbx_description
1 polymer ?
#
loop_
_entity_poly.entity_id
_entity_poly.type
_entity_poly.pdbx_seq_one_letter_code
_entity_poly.pdbx_strand_id
1 'polypeptide(L)'
;MNLDPRIALNALNNALEEHLSAAVNRRGEDDPSVETAFYNISDAFEAYEDALFASTGEVTPLDLYDEDADEDDILEDDDLDEDVEQD
;
A
#
# COMPACT_ATOMS: atom_id res chain seq x y z
N MET A 1 -3.66 18.40 4.18
CA MET A 1 -2.42 19.11 3.81
C MET A 1 -1.72 18.15 2.88
N ASN A 2 -1.65 18.45 1.58
CA ASN A 2 -1.06 17.52 0.61
C ASN A 2 0.42 17.35 0.92
N LEU A 3 0.85 16.12 1.22
CA LEU A 3 2.25 15.83 1.46
C LEU A 3 3.00 15.81 0.13
N ASP A 4 4.22 16.35 0.08
CA ASP A 4 5.08 16.23 -1.10
C ASP A 4 5.37 14.73 -1.35
N PRO A 5 5.14 14.18 -2.56
CA PRO A 5 5.40 12.77 -2.86
C PRO A 5 6.81 12.31 -2.50
N ARG A 6 7.81 13.20 -2.60
CA ARG A 6 9.18 12.88 -2.21
C ARG A 6 9.32 12.70 -0.70
N ILE A 7 8.58 13.46 0.10
CA ILE A 7 8.56 13.31 1.56
C ILE A 7 7.84 12.02 1.93
N ALA A 8 6.68 11.76 1.32
CA ALA A 8 5.92 10.53 1.55
C ALA A 8 6.71 9.28 1.16
N LEU A 9 7.39 9.29 0.01
CA LEU A 9 8.25 8.19 -0.44
C LEU A 9 9.41 7.92 0.52
N ASN A 10 10.01 8.96 1.09
CA ASN A 10 11.06 8.76 2.11
C ASN A 10 10.48 8.17 3.40
N ALA A 11 9.26 8.54 3.80
CA ALA A 11 8.59 7.93 4.94
C ALA A 11 8.31 6.44 4.70
N LEU A 12 7.82 6.08 3.50
CA LEU A 12 7.62 4.68 3.09
C LEU A 12 8.92 3.87 3.13
N ASN A 13 10.01 4.42 2.56
CA ASN A 13 11.32 3.76 2.63
C ASN A 13 11.78 3.53 4.08
N ASN A 14 11.60 4.52 4.96
CA ASN A 14 11.95 4.37 6.37
C ASN A 14 11.11 3.29 7.05
N ALA A 15 9.80 3.22 6.79
CA ALA A 15 8.93 2.19 7.35
C ALA A 15 9.35 0.78 6.91
N LEU A 16 9.75 0.61 5.63
CA LEU A 16 10.29 -0.64 5.10
C LEU A 16 11.61 -1.04 5.80
N GLU A 17 12.50 -0.08 6.04
CA GLU A 17 13.77 -0.31 6.76
C GLU A 17 13.51 -0.70 8.23
N GLU A 18 12.56 -0.04 8.90
CA GLU A 18 12.15 -0.35 10.27
C GLU A 18 11.53 -1.74 10.37
N HIS A 19 10.66 -2.12 9.44
CA HIS A 19 10.07 -3.45 9.36
C HIS A 19 11.14 -4.52 9.13
N LEU A 20 12.10 -4.30 8.22
CA LEU A 20 13.23 -5.22 8.04
C LEU A 20 14.04 -5.38 9.33
N SER A 21 14.32 -4.27 10.02
CA SER A 21 15.02 -4.28 11.31
C SER A 21 14.25 -5.08 12.37
N ALA A 22 12.94 -4.87 12.48
CA ALA A 22 12.08 -5.63 13.39
C ALA A 22 12.07 -7.12 13.06
N ALA A 23 11.92 -7.48 11.78
CA ALA A 23 11.90 -8.87 11.33
C ALA A 23 13.21 -9.61 11.62
N VAL A 24 14.36 -8.94 11.41
CA VAL A 24 15.68 -9.52 11.71
C VAL A 24 15.91 -9.69 13.21
N ASN A 25 15.36 -8.80 14.04
CA ASN A 25 15.55 -8.80 15.50
C ASN A 25 14.42 -9.48 16.28
N ARG A 26 13.46 -10.10 15.59
CA ARG A 26 12.24 -10.66 16.19
C ARG A 26 12.53 -11.68 17.28
N ARG A 27 11.73 -11.65 18.35
CA ARG A 27 11.83 -12.54 19.51
C ARG A 27 10.59 -13.43 19.61
N GLY A 28 10.56 -14.46 18.76
CA GLY A 28 9.42 -15.37 18.67
C GLY A 28 8.67 -15.21 17.36
N GLU A 29 7.61 -15.99 17.20
CA GLU A 29 6.74 -15.93 16.01
C GLU A 29 5.81 -14.70 16.08
N ASP A 30 5.30 -14.36 17.27
CA ASP A 30 4.39 -13.22 17.49
C ASP A 30 5.12 -12.02 18.13
N ASP A 31 6.12 -11.47 17.44
CA ASP A 31 6.79 -10.26 17.92
C ASP A 31 5.94 -9.02 17.58
N PRO A 32 5.41 -8.28 18.58
CA PRO A 32 4.54 -7.12 18.34
C PRO A 32 5.27 -5.98 17.61
N SER A 33 6.60 -5.96 17.65
CA SER A 33 7.40 -4.97 16.91
C SER A 33 7.30 -5.18 15.40
N VAL A 34 7.18 -6.45 14.97
CA VAL A 34 7.03 -6.81 13.54
C VAL A 34 5.63 -6.44 13.07
N GLU A 35 4.61 -6.80 13.86
CA GLU A 35 3.20 -6.45 13.59
C GLU A 35 3.00 -4.93 13.52
N THR A 36 3.56 -4.17 14.48
CA THR A 36 3.49 -2.71 14.45
C THR A 36 4.16 -2.14 13.20
N ALA A 37 5.33 -2.66 12.83
CA ALA A 37 6.05 -2.19 11.66
C ALA A 37 5.35 -2.58 10.35
N PHE A 38 4.60 -3.68 10.33
CA PHE A 38 3.74 -4.06 9.21
C PHE A 38 2.65 -3.01 8.97
N TYR A 39 1.87 -2.64 9.99
CA TYR A 39 0.85 -1.59 9.86
C TYR A 39 1.44 -0.23 9.49
N ASN A 40 2.62 0.11 10.02
CA ASN A 40 3.31 1.34 9.65
C ASN A 40 3.68 1.41 8.16
N ILE A 41 3.96 0.27 7.50
CA ILE A 41 4.18 0.24 6.05
C ILE A 41 2.88 0.59 5.33
N SER A 42 1.76 -0.01 5.73
CA SER A 42 0.44 0.24 5.13
C SER A 42 0.08 1.73 5.18
N ASP A 43 0.16 2.33 6.37
CA ASP A 43 -0.12 3.76 6.57
C ASP A 43 0.81 4.65 5.72
N ALA A 44 2.10 4.32 5.66
CA ALA A 44 3.07 5.09 4.90
C ALA A 44 2.89 4.95 3.39
N PHE A 45 2.44 3.78 2.93
CA PHE A 45 2.16 3.51 1.53
C PHE A 45 0.90 4.28 1.07
N GLU A 46 -0.19 4.22 1.83
CA GLU A 46 -1.40 4.98 1.53
C GLU A 46 -1.11 6.49 1.43
N ALA A 47 -0.34 7.03 2.39
CA ALA A 47 0.08 8.43 2.35
C ALA A 47 0.96 8.78 1.13
N TYR A 48 1.74 7.82 0.63
CA TYR A 48 2.54 7.99 -0.60
C TYR A 48 1.67 7.95 -1.85
N GLU A 49 0.74 7.01 -1.97
CA GLU A 49 -0.20 6.91 -3.09
C GLU A 49 -1.04 8.19 -3.19
N ASP A 50 -1.61 8.65 -2.08
CA ASP A 50 -2.38 9.89 -2.02
C ASP A 50 -1.56 11.10 -2.49
N ALA A 51 -0.32 11.21 -2.02
CA ALA A 51 0.57 12.29 -2.40
C ALA A 51 0.93 12.21 -3.90
N LEU A 52 1.27 11.02 -4.39
CA LEU A 52 1.64 10.76 -5.77
C LEU A 52 0.50 11.10 -6.72
N PHE A 53 -0.70 10.58 -6.44
CA PHE A 53 -1.89 10.83 -7.23
C PHE A 53 -2.23 12.32 -7.26
N ALA A 54 -2.24 12.97 -6.10
CA ALA A 54 -2.59 14.39 -6.05
C ALA A 54 -1.53 15.31 -6.68
N SER A 55 -0.28 14.84 -6.83
CA SER A 55 0.78 15.61 -7.50
C SER A 55 0.91 15.32 -8.99
N THR A 56 0.58 14.12 -9.45
CA THR A 56 0.91 13.64 -10.81
C THR A 56 -0.27 13.07 -11.58
N GLY A 57 -1.34 12.67 -10.90
CA GLY A 57 -2.46 11.94 -11.47
C GLY A 57 -2.20 10.44 -11.67
N GLU A 58 -1.04 9.94 -11.25
CA GLU A 58 -0.64 8.54 -11.39
C GLU A 58 -0.76 7.79 -10.05
N VAL A 59 -0.88 6.47 -10.12
CA VAL A 59 -0.90 5.53 -8.98
C VAL A 59 0.11 4.40 -9.23
N THR A 60 0.55 3.72 -8.18
CA THR A 60 1.38 2.52 -8.35
C THR A 60 0.51 1.29 -8.61
N PRO A 61 1.07 0.21 -9.21
CA PRO A 61 0.35 -1.04 -9.41
C PRO A 61 0.34 -1.92 -8.14
N LEU A 62 0.40 -1.32 -6.96
CA LEU A 62 0.50 -2.01 -5.67
C LEU A 62 -0.77 -1.76 -4.86
N ASP A 63 -1.23 -2.78 -4.16
CA ASP A 63 -2.40 -2.71 -3.29
C ASP A 63 -2.05 -3.23 -1.88
N LEU A 64 -2.77 -2.73 -0.88
CA LEU A 64 -2.70 -3.24 0.47
C LEU A 64 -3.66 -4.42 0.62
N TYR A 65 -3.13 -5.54 1.11
CA TYR A 65 -3.98 -6.64 1.55
C TYR A 65 -4.63 -6.26 2.87
N ASP A 66 -5.95 -6.22 2.90
CA ASP A 66 -6.70 -6.10 4.15
C ASP A 66 -6.96 -7.51 4.67
N GLU A 67 -6.31 -7.89 5.77
CA GLU A 67 -6.46 -9.22 6.38
C GLU A 67 -7.88 -9.45 6.92
N ASP A 68 -8.66 -8.38 7.10
CA ASP A 68 -10.07 -8.40 7.55
C ASP A 68 -11.08 -8.26 6.39
N ALA A 69 -10.63 -8.01 5.15
CA ALA A 69 -11.52 -8.07 3.99
C ALA A 69 -11.80 -9.54 3.68
N ASP A 70 -13.05 -9.96 3.92
CA ASP A 70 -13.54 -11.27 3.49
C ASP A 70 -13.15 -11.48 2.01
N GLU A 71 -12.69 -12.69 1.67
CA GLU A 71 -12.21 -13.12 0.33
C GLU A 71 -13.18 -12.80 -0.83
N ASP A 72 -14.40 -12.36 -0.52
CA ASP A 72 -15.49 -12.01 -1.42
C ASP A 72 -15.47 -10.53 -1.91
N ASP A 73 -14.65 -9.65 -1.33
CA ASP A 73 -14.58 -8.21 -1.70
C ASP A 73 -13.45 -7.87 -2.70
N ILE A 74 -12.78 -8.89 -3.26
CA ILE A 74 -11.96 -8.70 -4.46
C ILE A 74 -12.92 -8.40 -5.61
N LEU A 75 -13.20 -7.11 -5.83
CA LEU A 75 -14.02 -6.64 -6.94
C LEU A 75 -13.52 -7.26 -8.24
N GLU A 76 -14.31 -8.18 -8.79
CA GLU A 76 -14.26 -8.61 -10.18
C GLU A 76 -14.43 -7.34 -11.03
N ASP A 77 -13.34 -6.75 -11.49
CA ASP A 77 -13.35 -5.81 -12.63
C ASP A 77 -13.57 -6.62 -13.92
N ASP A 78 -14.68 -7.37 -13.95
CA ASP A 78 -15.23 -8.00 -15.14
C ASP A 78 -16.42 -7.14 -15.52
N ASP A 79 -16.21 -6.27 -16.53
CA ASP A 79 -17.20 -5.71 -17.47
C ASP A 79 -16.81 -4.29 -17.93
N LEU A 80 -15.62 -4.11 -18.51
CA LEU A 80 -15.45 -3.06 -19.52
C LEU A 80 -16.12 -3.52 -20.82
N ASP A 81 -17.44 -3.35 -20.90
CA ASP A 81 -18.21 -3.36 -22.14
C ASP A 81 -17.70 -2.25 -23.08
N GLU A 82 -16.77 -2.59 -23.98
CA GLU A 82 -16.57 -1.84 -25.23
C GLU A 82 -17.08 -2.68 -26.41
N ASP A 83 -18.39 -2.55 -26.64
CA ASP A 83 -19.07 -2.89 -27.88
C ASP A 83 -18.44 -2.10 -29.04
N VAL A 84 -17.41 -2.68 -29.69
CA VAL A 84 -16.84 -2.11 -30.92
C VAL A 84 -17.58 -2.71 -32.11
N GLU A 85 -18.76 -2.17 -32.44
CA GLU A 85 -19.37 -2.35 -33.76
C GLU A 85 -18.43 -1.73 -34.81
N GLN A 86 -17.84 -2.56 -35.68
CA GLN A 86 -17.24 -2.08 -36.93
C GLN A 86 -17.80 -2.87 -38.12
N ASP A 87 -18.43 -2.08 -39.00
CA ASP A 87 -19.01 -2.36 -40.32
C ASP A 87 -18.16 -3.26 -41.24
#